data_AF-A0A433UE66-F1
#
_entry.id   AF-A0A433UE66-F1
#
_cell.length_a   1.000
_cell.length_b   1.000
_cell.length_c   1.000
_cell.angle_alpha   90.00
_cell.angle_beta   90.00
_cell.angle_gamma   90.00
#
_symmetry.space_group_name_H-M   'P 1'
#
loop_
_entity.id
_entity.type
_entity.pdbx_description
1 polymer ?
#
loop_
_entity_poly.entity_id
_entity_poly.type
_entity_poly.pdbx_seq_one_letter_code
_entity_poly.pdbx_strand_id
1 'polypeptide(L)'
;ELQRQLNLPLVAHNRYWSVKTTYAKQRGGHFDFFIGQNLSLPQSEIFWQFLLGHAKEEWGLIVYEQDWLNVQLLFTELLNTNLTAGQRWLTQMGNAALNHRLKIQYCMALQRHGLQSLEIPAVTQVRVSNDYHLQTDQWKIGVTSHLASALGLAPSKDTFWSSSEQPGNTYAKSEPYPTLQAAVATLSRGPVGPGDKIGGTNRTLLMRCCNEDGLVLKPSKPARAIDDQILEMAYGDHTGVDGEVWTTYSRHDGLLYGVIFAANLTRNYSITAQKAGFLSPLAPTFKAGHVFRADDPEGSVTPFDNTSTFTIDANNCETNGEPFCLFYFSPELEFKTHKVVLLGDLDKWVPMSEQRVVQIWRTAAGMAVSLLGQHGETIRFSFLYNGKLVTPSLTADHLGCATFPVTVDQSWLFDMLEEDFASNTTSTTKSTTKPTTSTSTSTKTTTTTTTARTTLRPKVPDNYDCRFKPPPFTTPAPSTDIPVRSTTPRNGAVARDLASMLRVWAFGSLA
;
A
#
# COMPACT_ATOMS: atom_id res chain seq x y z
N GLU A 1 13.01 -24.65 -5.88
CA GLU A 1 12.71 -24.54 -7.33
C GLU A 1 11.92 -23.28 -7.66
N LEU A 2 10.70 -23.13 -7.12
CA LEU A 2 9.83 -21.97 -7.36
C LEU A 2 10.51 -20.61 -7.17
N GLN A 3 11.21 -20.41 -6.04
CA GLN A 3 11.96 -19.18 -5.76
C GLN A 3 12.99 -18.86 -6.85
N ARG A 4 13.71 -19.87 -7.36
CA ARG A 4 14.75 -19.68 -8.39
C ARG A 4 14.15 -19.28 -9.72
N GLN A 5 12.95 -19.78 -10.02
CA GLN A 5 12.24 -19.46 -11.26
C GLN A 5 11.60 -18.06 -11.19
N LEU A 6 10.96 -17.73 -10.07
CA LEU A 6 10.29 -16.44 -9.91
C LEU A 6 11.30 -15.30 -9.69
N ASN A 7 12.37 -15.56 -8.93
CA ASN A 7 13.33 -14.55 -8.47
C ASN A 7 12.65 -13.33 -7.79
N LEU A 8 11.55 -13.58 -7.09
CA LEU A 8 10.78 -12.59 -6.34
C LEU A 8 10.83 -12.89 -4.84
N PRO A 9 10.70 -11.87 -3.97
CA PRO A 9 10.46 -12.08 -2.55
C PRO A 9 9.21 -12.93 -2.32
N LEU A 10 9.26 -13.86 -1.36
CA LEU A 10 8.13 -14.75 -1.09
C LEU A 10 7.37 -14.33 0.17
N VAL A 11 6.05 -14.44 0.07
CA VAL A 11 5.13 -14.55 1.21
C VAL A 11 4.70 -16.00 1.28
N ALA A 12 4.88 -16.64 2.42
CA ALA A 12 4.53 -18.06 2.60
C ALA A 12 3.77 -18.27 3.91
N HIS A 13 2.94 -19.30 3.93
CA HIS A 13 2.13 -19.64 5.09
C HIS A 13 2.29 -21.12 5.47
N ASN A 14 2.00 -21.45 6.73
CA ASN A 14 1.59 -22.80 7.11
C ASN A 14 0.32 -22.75 7.95
N ARG A 15 -0.42 -23.85 7.89
CA ARG A 15 -1.60 -24.13 8.74
C ARG A 15 -1.16 -24.44 10.18
N TYR A 16 -1.99 -25.19 10.90
CA TYR A 16 -1.62 -25.75 12.20
C TYR A 16 -0.47 -26.78 12.12
N TRP A 17 0.13 -27.09 13.26
CA TRP A 17 1.17 -28.08 13.43
C TRP A 17 0.58 -29.48 13.71
N SER A 18 0.75 -30.41 12.78
CA SER A 18 0.28 -31.80 12.93
C SER A 18 1.03 -32.58 14.02
N VAL A 19 0.35 -33.48 14.74
CA VAL A 19 0.97 -34.48 15.65
C VAL A 19 1.97 -35.42 14.96
N LYS A 20 2.02 -35.40 13.62
CA LYS A 20 2.98 -36.14 12.78
C LYS A 20 4.10 -35.24 12.24
N THR A 21 4.23 -34.00 12.72
CA THR A 21 5.28 -33.07 12.27
C THR A 21 6.66 -33.71 12.40
N THR A 22 7.43 -33.70 11.31
CA THR A 22 8.77 -34.29 11.26
C THR A 22 9.82 -33.45 11.98
N TYR A 23 9.46 -32.22 12.40
CA TYR A 23 10.32 -31.38 13.22
C TYR A 23 10.41 -31.85 14.68
N ALA A 24 9.38 -32.53 15.18
CA ALA A 24 9.31 -32.95 16.58
C ALA A 24 10.27 -34.12 16.88
N LYS A 25 10.96 -34.07 18.02
CA LYS A 25 11.83 -35.17 18.50
C LYS A 25 11.10 -36.51 18.56
N GLN A 26 9.82 -36.51 18.94
CA GLN A 26 8.94 -37.69 18.98
C GLN A 26 8.72 -38.34 17.60
N ARG A 27 9.09 -37.64 16.51
CA ARG A 27 9.00 -38.08 15.11
C ARG A 27 10.36 -38.14 14.42
N GLY A 28 11.45 -38.15 15.19
CA GLY A 28 12.83 -38.20 14.66
C GLY A 28 13.41 -36.84 14.27
N GLY A 29 12.69 -35.74 14.53
CA GLY A 29 13.20 -34.39 14.36
C GLY A 29 14.08 -33.91 15.52
N HIS A 30 14.38 -32.62 15.52
CA HIS A 30 15.35 -32.03 16.46
C HIS A 30 14.73 -31.11 17.51
N PHE A 31 13.43 -30.80 17.39
CA PHE A 31 12.80 -29.74 18.15
C PHE A 31 11.78 -30.26 19.16
N ASP A 32 11.67 -29.55 20.28
CA ASP A 32 10.69 -29.85 21.32
C ASP A 32 9.30 -29.37 20.90
N PHE A 33 8.37 -30.31 20.86
CA PHE A 33 6.96 -30.08 20.57
C PHE A 33 6.11 -30.70 21.69
N PHE A 34 5.04 -29.99 22.07
CA PHE A 34 3.91 -30.60 22.75
C PHE A 34 3.14 -31.42 21.72
N ILE A 35 2.86 -32.69 22.01
CA ILE A 35 2.08 -33.57 21.15
C ILE A 35 0.75 -33.82 21.86
N GLY A 36 -0.29 -33.14 21.38
CA GLY A 36 -1.67 -33.33 21.82
C GLY A 36 -2.34 -34.53 21.15
N GLN A 37 -3.65 -34.66 21.36
CA GLN A 37 -4.45 -35.70 20.70
C GLN A 37 -4.63 -35.38 19.21
N ASN A 38 -4.99 -34.12 18.91
CA ASN A 38 -5.31 -33.68 17.55
C ASN A 38 -4.16 -32.93 16.90
N LEU A 39 -3.58 -31.96 17.64
CA LEU A 39 -2.57 -31.04 17.15
C LEU A 39 -1.31 -31.08 18.03
N SER A 40 -0.23 -30.54 17.48
CA SER A 40 1.02 -30.31 18.20
C SER A 40 1.32 -28.83 18.30
N LEU A 41 2.26 -28.45 19.16
CA LEU A 41 2.69 -27.06 19.31
C LEU A 41 4.20 -26.98 19.54
N PRO A 42 4.95 -26.20 18.75
CA PRO A 42 6.36 -25.94 19.03
C PRO A 42 6.52 -25.32 20.43
N GLN A 43 7.49 -25.80 21.21
CA GLN A 43 7.69 -25.37 22.61
C GLN A 43 8.90 -24.46 22.81
N SER A 44 9.72 -24.28 21.78
CA SER A 44 11.01 -23.60 21.88
C SER A 44 11.22 -22.58 20.78
N GLU A 45 11.85 -21.45 21.14
CA GLU A 45 12.17 -20.38 20.19
C GLU A 45 13.16 -20.84 19.11
N ILE A 46 14.08 -21.75 19.44
CA ILE A 46 15.09 -22.25 18.50
C ILE A 46 14.47 -22.92 17.27
N PHE A 47 13.26 -23.51 17.41
CA PHE A 47 12.50 -24.01 16.28
C PHE A 47 12.12 -22.88 15.31
N TRP A 48 11.62 -21.76 15.84
CA TRP A 48 11.21 -20.61 15.04
C TRP A 48 12.40 -19.91 14.40
N GLN A 49 13.52 -19.78 15.12
CA GLN A 49 14.78 -19.25 14.56
C GLN A 49 15.24 -20.13 13.39
N PHE A 50 15.24 -21.45 13.56
CA PHE A 50 15.59 -22.38 12.48
C PHE A 50 14.64 -22.24 11.28
N LEU A 51 13.33 -22.35 11.49
CA LEU A 51 12.34 -22.36 10.41
C LEU A 51 12.37 -21.05 9.62
N LEU A 52 12.33 -19.92 10.31
CA LEU A 52 12.24 -18.61 9.67
C LEU A 52 13.58 -18.15 9.10
N GLY A 53 14.69 -18.47 9.77
CA GLY A 53 16.04 -18.21 9.24
C GLY A 53 16.29 -19.00 7.96
N HIS A 54 16.01 -20.30 7.97
CA HIS A 54 16.16 -21.15 6.78
C HIS A 54 15.25 -20.71 5.64
N ALA A 55 13.97 -20.42 5.92
CA ALA A 55 13.05 -19.92 4.90
C ALA A 55 13.50 -18.56 4.32
N LYS A 56 14.08 -17.69 5.14
CA LYS A 56 14.63 -16.41 4.68
C LYS A 56 15.81 -16.63 3.73
N GLU A 57 16.79 -17.44 4.15
CA GLU A 57 18.05 -17.64 3.45
C GLU A 57 17.87 -18.44 2.15
N GLU A 58 17.09 -19.52 2.20
CA GLU A 58 16.93 -20.43 1.07
C GLU A 58 15.80 -20.03 0.12
N TRP A 59 14.73 -19.41 0.65
CA TRP A 59 13.53 -19.12 -0.14
C TRP A 59 13.29 -17.62 -0.35
N GLY A 60 14.11 -16.74 0.22
CA GLY A 60 13.91 -15.29 0.09
C GLY A 60 12.61 -14.81 0.74
N LEU A 61 12.15 -15.49 1.80
CA LEU A 61 10.93 -15.13 2.54
C LEU A 61 11.01 -13.68 3.03
N ILE A 62 9.90 -12.94 2.96
CA ILE A 62 9.76 -11.59 3.53
C ILE A 62 8.58 -11.47 4.48
N VAL A 63 7.55 -12.30 4.30
CA VAL A 63 6.39 -12.36 5.19
C VAL A 63 6.06 -13.82 5.47
N TYR A 64 5.92 -14.13 6.75
CA TYR A 64 5.41 -15.41 7.23
C TYR A 64 3.95 -15.26 7.65
N GLU A 65 3.06 -16.08 7.11
CA GLU A 65 1.68 -16.14 7.57
C GLU A 65 1.46 -17.36 8.47
N GLN A 66 1.03 -17.11 9.71
CA GLN A 66 0.50 -18.17 10.55
C GLN A 66 -1.00 -18.30 10.28
N ASP A 67 -1.35 -19.36 9.58
CA ASP A 67 -2.70 -19.70 9.17
C ASP A 67 -3.39 -20.60 10.21
N TRP A 68 -4.72 -20.66 10.16
CA TRP A 68 -5.55 -21.50 11.04
C TRP A 68 -5.27 -21.27 12.53
N LEU A 69 -5.03 -20.02 12.94
CA LEU A 69 -4.77 -19.66 14.34
C LEU A 69 -5.91 -20.08 15.27
N ASN A 70 -7.17 -19.91 14.83
CA ASN A 70 -8.33 -20.40 15.56
C ASN A 70 -8.28 -21.91 15.77
N VAL A 71 -7.99 -22.71 14.73
CA VAL A 71 -7.93 -24.17 14.83
C VAL A 71 -6.76 -24.60 15.72
N GLN A 72 -5.58 -23.99 15.54
CA GLN A 72 -4.42 -24.27 16.40
C GLN A 72 -4.76 -24.02 17.87
N LEU A 73 -5.43 -22.90 18.19
CA LEU A 73 -5.86 -22.60 19.56
C LEU A 73 -6.92 -23.60 20.06
N LEU A 74 -8.02 -23.76 19.32
CA LEU A 74 -9.20 -24.52 19.78
C LEU A 74 -8.93 -26.02 19.94
N PHE A 75 -7.97 -26.58 19.18
CA PHE A 75 -7.70 -28.02 19.15
C PHE A 75 -6.32 -28.41 19.71
N THR A 76 -5.63 -27.50 20.41
CA THR A 76 -4.43 -27.83 21.20
C THR A 76 -4.75 -27.77 22.68
N GLU A 77 -4.65 -28.90 23.38
CA GLU A 77 -5.02 -29.03 24.80
C GLU A 77 -4.18 -28.10 25.68
N LEU A 78 -2.88 -27.99 25.39
CA LEU A 78 -1.97 -27.10 26.11
C LEU A 78 -2.43 -25.63 26.05
N LEU A 79 -2.95 -25.18 24.90
CA LEU A 79 -3.40 -23.79 24.73
C LEU A 79 -4.73 -23.50 25.44
N ASN A 80 -5.49 -24.54 25.80
CA ASN A 80 -6.76 -24.42 26.54
C ASN A 80 -6.61 -24.67 28.04
N THR A 81 -5.48 -25.24 28.49
CA THR A 81 -5.24 -25.61 29.89
C THR A 81 -4.11 -24.82 30.56
N ASN A 82 -3.28 -24.12 29.78
CA ASN A 82 -2.18 -23.31 30.30
C ASN A 82 -2.34 -21.84 29.92
N LEU A 83 -2.43 -20.97 30.94
CA LEU A 83 -2.64 -19.53 30.77
C LEU A 83 -1.55 -18.82 29.94
N THR A 84 -0.32 -19.32 29.97
CA THR A 84 0.85 -18.64 29.36
C THR A 84 1.33 -19.29 28.06
N ALA A 85 0.83 -20.47 27.71
CA ALA A 85 1.35 -21.23 26.57
C ALA A 85 1.10 -20.51 25.23
N GLY A 86 -0.07 -19.87 25.06
CA GLY A 86 -0.41 -19.11 23.86
C GLY A 86 0.49 -17.89 23.66
N GLN A 87 0.64 -17.06 24.70
CA GLN A 87 1.54 -15.90 24.68
C GLN A 87 2.97 -16.35 24.36
N ARG A 88 3.49 -17.37 25.07
CA ARG A 88 4.84 -17.89 24.84
C ARG A 88 5.03 -18.35 23.40
N TRP A 89 4.10 -19.15 22.87
CA TRP A 89 4.17 -19.64 21.50
C TRP A 89 4.21 -18.50 20.47
N LEU A 90 3.30 -17.53 20.59
CA LEU A 90 3.21 -16.41 19.64
C LEU A 90 4.41 -15.47 19.75
N THR A 91 4.87 -15.16 20.97
CA THR A 91 6.03 -14.30 21.19
C THR A 91 7.33 -14.95 20.72
N GLN A 92 7.52 -16.27 20.90
CA GLN A 92 8.68 -16.99 20.36
C GLN A 92 8.73 -16.91 18.81
N MET A 93 7.60 -17.13 18.14
CA MET A 93 7.46 -16.96 16.69
C MET A 93 7.77 -15.52 16.26
N GLY A 94 7.22 -14.55 17.01
CA GLY A 94 7.44 -13.12 16.81
C GLY A 94 8.90 -12.68 16.91
N ASN A 95 9.59 -13.11 17.96
CA ASN A 95 11.00 -12.80 18.20
C ASN A 95 11.89 -13.34 17.07
N ALA A 96 11.65 -14.58 16.61
CA ALA A 96 12.36 -15.14 15.47
C ALA A 96 12.10 -14.35 14.18
N ALA A 97 10.85 -13.96 13.91
CA ALA A 97 10.56 -13.12 12.74
C ALA A 97 11.31 -11.78 12.80
N LEU A 98 11.35 -11.11 13.97
CA LEU A 98 12.11 -9.87 14.15
C LEU A 98 13.61 -10.08 13.91
N ASN A 99 14.20 -11.13 14.49
CA ASN A 99 15.63 -11.43 14.34
C ASN A 99 16.02 -11.66 12.87
N HIS A 100 15.12 -12.28 12.09
CA HIS A 100 15.33 -12.52 10.66
C HIS A 100 14.76 -11.42 9.74
N ARG A 101 14.31 -10.28 10.32
CA ARG A 101 13.75 -9.13 9.60
C ARG A 101 12.57 -9.50 8.69
N LEU A 102 11.75 -10.45 9.15
CA LEU A 102 10.51 -10.86 8.53
C LEU A 102 9.32 -10.12 9.14
N LYS A 103 8.23 -10.04 8.38
CA LYS A 103 6.92 -9.65 8.91
C LYS A 103 6.04 -10.88 9.12
N ILE A 104 5.02 -10.74 9.95
CA ILE A 104 4.02 -11.76 10.21
C ILE A 104 2.64 -11.27 9.77
N GLN A 105 1.92 -12.14 9.05
CA GLN A 105 0.48 -12.06 8.85
C GLN A 105 -0.22 -13.09 9.75
N TYR A 106 -1.24 -12.65 10.48
CA TYR A 106 -2.14 -13.56 11.17
C TYR A 106 -3.34 -13.90 10.30
N CYS A 107 -3.69 -15.17 10.24
CA CYS A 107 -4.83 -15.65 9.47
C CYS A 107 -5.73 -16.54 10.31
N MET A 108 -7.04 -16.46 10.05
CA MET A 108 -8.10 -17.10 10.84
C MET A 108 -7.93 -16.76 12.33
N ALA A 109 -7.62 -15.49 12.60
CA ALA A 109 -7.24 -15.01 13.91
C ALA A 109 -8.48 -14.66 14.74
N LEU A 110 -8.61 -15.28 15.92
CA LEU A 110 -9.50 -14.79 16.96
C LEU A 110 -9.02 -13.43 17.50
N GLN A 111 -9.93 -12.66 18.09
CA GLN A 111 -9.66 -11.32 18.64
C GLN A 111 -8.48 -11.33 19.62
N ARG A 112 -8.34 -12.39 20.41
CA ARG A 112 -7.23 -12.56 21.35
C ARG A 112 -5.85 -12.65 20.69
N HIS A 113 -5.76 -13.20 19.48
CA HIS A 113 -4.51 -13.20 18.71
C HIS A 113 -4.20 -11.78 18.21
N GLY A 114 -5.22 -11.03 17.79
CA GLY A 114 -5.11 -9.61 17.49
C GLY A 114 -4.56 -8.83 18.70
N LEU A 115 -5.13 -9.00 19.89
CA LEU A 115 -4.64 -8.34 21.11
C LEU A 115 -3.18 -8.73 21.44
N GLN A 116 -2.81 -10.00 21.28
CA GLN A 116 -1.45 -10.46 21.50
C GLN A 116 -0.42 -9.81 20.54
N SER A 117 -0.84 -9.32 19.37
CA SER A 117 0.05 -8.63 18.44
C SER A 117 0.68 -7.35 19.00
N LEU A 118 0.08 -6.76 20.04
CA LEU A 118 0.64 -5.59 20.71
C LEU A 118 2.01 -5.85 21.35
N GLU A 119 2.31 -7.11 21.68
CA GLU A 119 3.63 -7.53 22.17
C GLU A 119 4.56 -8.04 21.06
N ILE A 120 4.09 -8.08 19.80
CA ILE A 120 4.78 -8.72 18.69
C ILE A 120 4.88 -7.77 17.49
N PRO A 121 5.87 -6.84 17.48
CA PRO A 121 6.05 -5.85 16.41
C PRO A 121 6.28 -6.44 15.00
N ALA A 122 6.63 -7.74 14.90
CA ALA A 122 6.70 -8.41 13.61
C ALA A 122 5.32 -8.61 12.96
N VAL A 123 4.24 -8.68 13.73
CA VAL A 123 2.88 -8.82 13.21
C VAL A 123 2.44 -7.46 12.68
N THR A 124 2.32 -7.35 11.36
CA THR A 124 1.97 -6.08 10.69
C THR A 124 0.59 -6.10 10.07
N GLN A 125 -0.03 -7.28 9.97
CA GLN A 125 -1.27 -7.48 9.23
C GLN A 125 -2.04 -8.70 9.71
N VAL A 126 -3.35 -8.68 9.51
CA VAL A 126 -4.25 -9.75 9.93
C VAL A 126 -5.40 -9.91 8.94
N ARG A 127 -5.78 -11.15 8.61
CA ARG A 127 -6.98 -11.43 7.82
C ARG A 127 -8.22 -11.04 8.64
N VAL A 128 -9.09 -10.23 8.03
CA VAL A 128 -10.34 -9.73 8.63
C VAL A 128 -11.60 -10.21 7.90
N SER A 129 -11.42 -10.99 6.83
CA SER A 129 -12.45 -11.75 6.14
C SER A 129 -12.40 -13.23 6.54
N ASN A 130 -13.41 -14.00 6.13
CA ASN A 130 -13.25 -15.45 5.99
C ASN A 130 -12.30 -15.80 4.84
N ASP A 131 -11.96 -17.09 4.73
CA ASP A 131 -11.24 -17.64 3.58
C ASP A 131 -11.97 -17.27 2.28
N TYR A 132 -11.19 -16.93 1.27
CA TYR A 132 -11.72 -16.60 -0.04
C TYR A 132 -12.46 -17.80 -0.63
N HIS A 133 -13.69 -17.50 -1.04
CA HIS A 133 -14.55 -18.41 -1.75
C HIS A 133 -15.35 -17.61 -2.77
N LEU A 134 -15.74 -18.26 -3.87
CA LEU A 134 -16.51 -17.68 -4.97
C LEU A 134 -17.97 -17.43 -4.53
N GLN A 135 -18.17 -16.46 -3.63
CA GLN A 135 -19.46 -15.99 -3.11
C GLN A 135 -19.48 -14.46 -3.02
N THR A 136 -20.65 -13.91 -2.68
CA THR A 136 -21.03 -12.51 -2.88
C THR A 136 -20.72 -11.58 -1.69
N ASP A 137 -20.21 -12.10 -0.58
CA ASP A 137 -20.10 -11.38 0.71
C ASP A 137 -18.68 -11.35 1.30
N GLN A 138 -17.75 -12.12 0.76
CA GLN A 138 -16.40 -12.29 1.34
C GLN A 138 -15.60 -10.98 1.41
N TRP A 139 -15.89 -10.03 0.53
CA TRP A 139 -15.29 -8.70 0.52
C TRP A 139 -15.73 -7.82 1.71
N LYS A 140 -16.82 -8.15 2.42
CA LYS A 140 -17.39 -7.33 3.50
C LYS A 140 -16.52 -7.33 4.75
N ILE A 141 -15.51 -6.47 4.76
CA ILE A 141 -14.53 -6.34 5.84
C ILE A 141 -14.65 -5.03 6.64
N GLY A 142 -15.64 -4.19 6.34
CA GLY A 142 -15.75 -2.83 6.90
C GLY A 142 -15.75 -2.79 8.43
N VAL A 143 -16.57 -3.64 9.07
CA VAL A 143 -16.69 -3.72 10.53
C VAL A 143 -15.45 -4.35 11.17
N THR A 144 -15.00 -5.50 10.64
CA THR A 144 -13.85 -6.23 11.21
C THR A 144 -12.53 -5.46 11.07
N SER A 145 -12.42 -4.59 10.07
CA SER A 145 -11.27 -3.69 9.87
C SER A 145 -11.08 -2.66 10.99
N HIS A 146 -12.11 -2.34 11.80
CA HIS A 146 -11.95 -1.46 12.96
C HIS A 146 -10.99 -2.01 13.98
N LEU A 147 -11.15 -3.28 14.37
CA LEU A 147 -10.30 -3.89 15.40
C LEU A 147 -8.84 -3.98 14.91
N ALA A 148 -8.62 -4.46 13.69
CA ALA A 148 -7.28 -4.54 13.12
C ALA A 148 -6.60 -3.15 13.07
N SER A 149 -7.31 -2.13 12.58
CA SER A 149 -6.79 -0.77 12.53
C SER A 149 -6.49 -0.19 13.91
N ALA A 150 -7.31 -0.46 14.92
CA ALA A 150 -7.11 0.03 16.28
C ALA A 150 -5.86 -0.60 16.93
N LEU A 151 -5.52 -1.83 16.55
CA LEU A 151 -4.31 -2.53 16.97
C LEU A 151 -3.06 -2.17 16.16
N GLY A 152 -3.18 -1.22 15.21
CA GLY A 152 -2.08 -0.85 14.32
C GLY A 152 -1.75 -1.88 13.23
N LEU A 153 -2.62 -2.87 13.03
CA LEU A 153 -2.47 -3.90 12.00
C LEU A 153 -3.14 -3.47 10.70
N ALA A 154 -2.57 -3.88 9.56
CA ALA A 154 -3.22 -3.74 8.26
C ALA A 154 -4.27 -4.87 8.06
N PRO A 155 -5.56 -4.54 7.89
CA PRO A 155 -6.59 -5.53 7.54
C PRO A 155 -6.30 -6.18 6.19
N SER A 156 -6.45 -7.50 6.10
CA SER A 156 -6.36 -8.27 4.86
C SER A 156 -7.71 -8.90 4.50
N LYS A 157 -8.14 -8.72 3.25
CA LYS A 157 -9.38 -9.29 2.69
C LYS A 157 -9.22 -10.73 2.20
N ASP A 158 -8.03 -11.32 2.31
CA ASP A 158 -7.67 -12.54 1.55
C ASP A 158 -7.53 -12.34 0.04
N THR A 159 -7.22 -13.45 -0.62
CA THR A 159 -7.10 -13.56 -2.06
C THR A 159 -8.41 -13.33 -2.81
N PHE A 160 -8.32 -13.17 -4.12
CA PHE A 160 -9.46 -13.11 -5.04
C PHE A 160 -9.02 -13.38 -6.48
N TRP A 161 -9.95 -13.74 -7.36
CA TRP A 161 -9.68 -13.74 -8.80
C TRP A 161 -9.90 -12.36 -9.41
N SER A 162 -8.94 -11.88 -10.20
CA SER A 162 -9.05 -10.63 -10.95
C SER A 162 -9.84 -10.77 -12.25
N SER A 163 -10.21 -12.00 -12.62
CA SER A 163 -11.09 -12.33 -13.73
C SER A 163 -12.26 -13.18 -13.23
N SER A 164 -13.46 -12.96 -13.76
CA SER A 164 -14.64 -13.78 -13.43
C SER A 164 -14.42 -15.27 -13.78
N GLU A 165 -13.70 -15.54 -14.86
CA GLU A 165 -13.37 -16.89 -15.31
C GLU A 165 -11.87 -17.16 -15.24
N GLN A 166 -11.49 -18.35 -14.74
CA GLN A 166 -10.09 -18.79 -14.68
C GLN A 166 -9.83 -19.99 -15.60
N PRO A 167 -8.73 -20.00 -16.39
CA PRO A 167 -8.44 -21.11 -17.30
C PRO A 167 -8.25 -22.45 -16.58
N GLY A 168 -9.06 -23.46 -16.89
CA GLY A 168 -8.94 -24.79 -16.27
C GLY A 168 -9.38 -24.84 -14.80
N ASN A 169 -10.23 -23.90 -14.40
CA ASN A 169 -10.90 -23.88 -13.11
C ASN A 169 -11.66 -25.20 -12.83
N THR A 170 -11.27 -25.91 -11.77
CA THR A 170 -11.89 -27.18 -11.36
C THR A 170 -13.12 -27.01 -10.47
N TYR A 171 -13.39 -25.79 -9.99
CA TYR A 171 -14.49 -25.51 -9.07
C TYR A 171 -15.84 -25.31 -9.78
N ALA A 172 -15.86 -25.21 -11.11
CA ALA A 172 -17.05 -24.95 -11.93
C ALA A 172 -17.88 -23.75 -11.41
N LYS A 173 -17.19 -22.66 -11.07
CA LYS A 173 -17.74 -21.44 -10.47
C LYS A 173 -17.02 -20.21 -11.00
N SER A 174 -17.69 -19.07 -11.02
CA SER A 174 -17.13 -17.79 -11.48
C SER A 174 -16.95 -16.83 -10.30
N GLU A 175 -15.96 -15.95 -10.37
CA GLU A 175 -15.86 -14.83 -9.42
C GLU A 175 -16.93 -13.78 -9.77
N PRO A 176 -17.90 -13.52 -8.87
CA PRO A 176 -19.00 -12.63 -9.18
C PRO A 176 -18.58 -11.15 -9.28
N TYR A 177 -17.59 -10.71 -8.50
CA TYR A 177 -17.28 -9.28 -8.33
C TYR A 177 -15.76 -8.98 -8.36
N PRO A 178 -15.03 -9.33 -9.43
CA PRO A 178 -13.58 -9.16 -9.47
C PRO A 178 -13.15 -7.70 -9.23
N THR A 179 -13.91 -6.72 -9.73
CA THR A 179 -13.59 -5.30 -9.60
C THR A 179 -13.74 -4.83 -8.15
N LEU A 180 -14.84 -5.20 -7.50
CA LEU A 180 -15.12 -4.92 -6.10
C LEU A 180 -14.07 -5.54 -5.19
N GLN A 181 -13.69 -6.80 -5.44
CA GLN A 181 -12.65 -7.50 -4.68
C GLN A 181 -11.31 -6.75 -4.76
N ALA A 182 -10.94 -6.27 -5.96
CA ALA A 182 -9.71 -5.50 -6.16
C ALA A 182 -9.75 -4.15 -5.45
N ALA A 183 -10.86 -3.42 -5.54
CA ALA A 183 -11.04 -2.14 -4.87
C ALA A 183 -10.95 -2.29 -3.35
N VAL A 184 -11.71 -3.22 -2.76
CA VAL A 184 -11.72 -3.48 -1.32
C VAL A 184 -10.35 -3.95 -0.81
N ALA A 185 -9.69 -4.86 -1.53
CA ALA A 185 -8.36 -5.31 -1.15
C ALA A 185 -7.38 -4.13 -1.08
N THR A 186 -7.45 -3.18 -2.02
CA THR A 186 -6.60 -2.00 -2.03
C THR A 186 -6.92 -1.04 -0.88
N LEU A 187 -8.21 -0.78 -0.65
CA LEU A 187 -8.68 0.12 0.41
C LEU A 187 -8.43 -0.43 1.83
N SER A 188 -8.16 -1.74 1.96
CA SER A 188 -7.84 -2.38 3.24
C SER A 188 -6.46 -2.00 3.81
N ARG A 189 -5.55 -1.42 3.01
CA ARG A 189 -4.11 -1.24 3.32
C ARG A 189 -3.28 -2.51 3.53
N GLY A 190 -3.91 -3.66 3.69
CA GLY A 190 -3.22 -4.95 3.76
C GLY A 190 -2.74 -5.43 2.40
N PRO A 191 -2.33 -6.69 2.31
CA PRO A 191 -1.93 -7.29 1.04
C PRO A 191 -3.10 -7.34 0.04
N VAL A 192 -2.76 -7.12 -1.22
CA VAL A 192 -3.64 -7.40 -2.36
C VAL A 192 -3.15 -8.72 -2.96
N GLY A 193 -3.93 -9.79 -2.78
CA GLY A 193 -3.53 -11.15 -3.17
C GLY A 193 -4.33 -11.67 -4.37
N PRO A 194 -3.95 -11.38 -5.63
CA PRO A 194 -4.57 -12.07 -6.75
C PRO A 194 -4.27 -13.58 -6.68
N GLY A 195 -5.32 -14.38 -6.58
CA GLY A 195 -5.31 -15.84 -6.56
C GLY A 195 -5.55 -16.46 -7.95
N ASP A 196 -5.34 -15.67 -9.00
CA ASP A 196 -5.50 -16.10 -10.39
C ASP A 196 -4.52 -17.23 -10.75
N LYS A 197 -4.90 -18.02 -11.75
CA LYS A 197 -3.94 -18.93 -12.38
C LYS A 197 -2.82 -18.12 -13.03
N ILE A 198 -1.60 -18.66 -13.01
CA ILE A 198 -0.46 -18.09 -13.75
C ILE A 198 -0.85 -17.87 -15.22
N GLY A 199 -0.72 -16.63 -15.69
CA GLY A 199 -1.12 -16.20 -17.04
C GLY A 199 -2.61 -15.86 -17.22
N GLY A 200 -3.46 -16.08 -16.20
CA GLY A 200 -4.89 -15.75 -16.20
C GLY A 200 -5.25 -14.42 -15.52
N THR A 201 -4.25 -13.70 -15.01
CA THR A 201 -4.41 -12.43 -14.31
C THR A 201 -4.94 -11.32 -15.22
N ASN A 202 -6.00 -10.63 -14.79
CA ASN A 202 -6.46 -9.39 -15.43
C ASN A 202 -5.54 -8.23 -15.00
N ARG A 203 -4.50 -8.00 -15.81
CA ARG A 203 -3.52 -6.93 -15.54
C ARG A 203 -4.19 -5.55 -15.46
N THR A 204 -5.09 -5.22 -16.39
CA THR A 204 -5.73 -3.90 -16.44
C THR A 204 -6.45 -3.58 -15.13
N LEU A 205 -7.17 -4.54 -14.56
CA LEU A 205 -7.83 -4.38 -13.27
C LEU A 205 -6.82 -4.27 -12.11
N LEU A 206 -5.84 -5.16 -12.05
CA LEU A 206 -4.87 -5.16 -10.95
C LEU A 206 -3.98 -3.92 -10.93
N MET A 207 -3.62 -3.37 -12.10
CA MET A 207 -2.80 -2.16 -12.17
C MET A 207 -3.50 -0.90 -11.61
N ARG A 208 -4.79 -0.99 -11.23
CA ARG A 208 -5.47 0.04 -10.44
C ARG A 208 -5.07 0.04 -8.97
N CYS A 209 -4.50 -1.06 -8.43
CA CYS A 209 -4.05 -1.14 -7.04
C CYS A 209 -2.59 -0.71 -6.83
N CYS A 210 -1.76 -0.69 -7.88
CA CYS A 210 -0.32 -0.51 -7.76
C CYS A 210 0.30 0.35 -8.87
N ASN A 211 1.53 0.81 -8.65
CA ASN A 211 2.41 1.35 -9.70
C ASN A 211 2.96 0.23 -10.59
N GLU A 212 3.61 0.61 -11.70
CA GLU A 212 4.18 -0.33 -12.69
C GLU A 212 5.20 -1.32 -12.08
N ASP A 213 5.86 -0.94 -10.99
CA ASP A 213 6.80 -1.78 -10.22
C ASP A 213 6.13 -2.73 -9.21
N GLY A 214 4.80 -2.69 -9.10
CA GLY A 214 4.02 -3.51 -8.17
C GLY A 214 3.85 -2.92 -6.76
N LEU A 215 4.28 -1.68 -6.50
CA LEU A 215 4.02 -1.02 -5.22
C LEU A 215 2.51 -0.75 -5.06
N VAL A 216 1.87 -1.45 -4.11
CA VAL A 216 0.45 -1.21 -3.77
C VAL A 216 0.29 0.21 -3.21
N LEU A 217 -0.59 0.98 -3.86
CA LEU A 217 -0.97 2.34 -3.50
C LEU A 217 -2.15 2.30 -2.54
N LYS A 218 -1.88 2.55 -1.27
CA LYS A 218 -2.87 2.46 -0.20
C LYS A 218 -3.22 3.83 0.40
N PRO A 219 -4.39 3.95 1.06
CA PRO A 219 -4.73 5.12 1.87
C PRO A 219 -3.92 5.18 3.18
N SER A 220 -4.03 6.30 3.91
CA SER A 220 -3.38 6.50 5.22
C SER A 220 -3.96 5.62 6.32
N LYS A 221 -5.26 5.29 6.27
CA LYS A 221 -5.97 4.38 7.19
C LYS A 221 -6.80 3.37 6.37
N PRO A 222 -7.13 2.17 6.87
CA PRO A 222 -8.00 1.28 6.11
C PRO A 222 -9.39 1.89 5.94
N ALA A 223 -10.07 1.59 4.84
CA ALA A 223 -11.51 1.83 4.74
C ALA A 223 -12.24 0.98 5.77
N ARG A 224 -13.19 1.60 6.47
CA ARG A 224 -13.95 0.99 7.56
C ARG A 224 -15.38 1.49 7.53
N ALA A 225 -16.30 0.68 8.05
CA ALA A 225 -17.69 1.05 8.19
C ALA A 225 -17.83 2.38 8.95
N ILE A 226 -18.77 3.22 8.51
CA ILE A 226 -19.14 4.41 9.26
C ILE A 226 -20.07 4.06 10.42
N ASP A 227 -20.15 4.95 11.40
CA ASP A 227 -20.97 4.73 12.60
C ASP A 227 -22.45 4.48 12.23
N ASP A 228 -23.01 5.20 11.26
CA ASP A 228 -24.38 5.01 10.78
C ASP A 228 -24.65 3.58 10.25
N GLN A 229 -23.65 2.91 9.65
CA GLN A 229 -23.79 1.53 9.22
C GLN A 229 -23.84 0.59 10.43
N ILE A 230 -22.95 0.79 11.40
CA ILE A 230 -22.90 -0.04 12.62
C ILE A 230 -24.17 0.13 13.46
N LEU A 231 -24.68 1.36 13.55
CA LEU A 231 -25.93 1.69 14.26
C LEU A 231 -27.14 1.05 13.58
N GLU A 232 -27.25 1.11 12.24
CA GLU A 232 -28.33 0.41 11.51
C GLU A 232 -28.24 -1.10 11.72
N MET A 233 -27.05 -1.70 11.65
CA MET A 233 -26.85 -3.13 11.91
C MET A 233 -27.27 -3.55 13.33
N ALA A 234 -27.09 -2.67 14.32
CA ALA A 234 -27.39 -2.94 15.72
C ALA A 234 -28.88 -2.74 16.06
N TYR A 235 -29.50 -1.68 15.52
CA TYR A 235 -30.84 -1.25 15.92
C TYR A 235 -31.92 -1.49 14.86
N GLY A 236 -31.56 -1.48 13.57
CA GLY A 236 -32.51 -1.67 12.46
C GLY A 236 -33.64 -0.63 12.42
N ASP A 237 -33.40 0.58 12.91
CA ASP A 237 -34.42 1.64 13.06
C ASP A 237 -34.62 2.47 11.78
N HIS A 238 -33.89 2.13 10.72
CA HIS A 238 -33.95 2.76 9.40
C HIS A 238 -33.45 4.20 9.34
N THR A 239 -32.63 4.61 10.31
CA THR A 239 -32.00 5.93 10.33
C THR A 239 -30.58 5.93 9.77
N GLY A 240 -29.96 4.75 9.65
CA GLY A 240 -28.60 4.58 9.15
C GLY A 240 -28.50 3.97 7.75
N VAL A 241 -27.33 3.42 7.45
CA VAL A 241 -27.01 2.82 6.15
C VAL A 241 -27.59 1.41 6.07
N ASP A 242 -28.51 1.18 5.13
CA ASP A 242 -28.93 -0.18 4.75
C ASP A 242 -28.11 -0.62 3.53
N GLY A 243 -27.01 -1.33 3.81
CA GLY A 243 -25.95 -1.69 2.87
C GLY A 243 -24.56 -1.49 3.49
N GLU A 244 -23.54 -1.23 2.66
CA GLU A 244 -22.18 -0.97 3.09
C GLU A 244 -21.77 0.45 2.70
N VAL A 245 -21.33 1.28 3.67
CA VAL A 245 -20.69 2.58 3.41
C VAL A 245 -19.46 2.72 4.28
N TRP A 246 -18.30 2.79 3.64
CA TRP A 246 -17.01 2.83 4.30
C TRP A 246 -16.24 4.09 3.90
N THR A 247 -15.44 4.60 4.83
CA THR A 247 -14.60 5.77 4.52
C THR A 247 -13.14 5.56 4.86
N THR A 248 -12.29 6.17 4.04
CA THR A 248 -10.86 6.33 4.31
C THR A 248 -10.36 7.68 3.80
N TYR A 249 -9.08 7.96 3.97
CA TYR A 249 -8.42 9.14 3.44
C TYR A 249 -6.93 8.90 3.19
N SER A 250 -6.36 9.78 2.38
CA SER A 250 -4.93 10.10 2.32
C SER A 250 -4.65 11.46 2.96
N ARG A 251 -3.41 11.69 3.40
CA ARG A 251 -2.95 12.95 3.96
C ARG A 251 -1.93 13.61 3.04
N HIS A 252 -2.13 14.88 2.69
CA HIS A 252 -1.11 15.72 2.02
C HIS A 252 -1.11 17.12 2.61
N ASP A 253 0.06 17.64 2.97
CA ASP A 253 0.21 18.96 3.61
C ASP A 253 -0.72 19.18 4.82
N GLY A 254 -0.98 18.12 5.58
CA GLY A 254 -1.92 18.13 6.71
C GLY A 254 -3.41 18.16 6.31
N LEU A 255 -3.74 18.23 5.01
CA LEU A 255 -5.10 18.21 4.50
C LEU A 255 -5.60 16.78 4.22
N LEU A 256 -6.92 16.62 4.30
CA LEU A 256 -7.63 15.36 4.06
C LEU A 256 -8.03 15.22 2.59
N TYR A 257 -7.68 14.09 1.98
CA TYR A 257 -8.17 13.64 0.67
C TYR A 257 -8.95 12.34 0.88
N GLY A 258 -10.28 12.40 0.80
CA GLY A 258 -11.18 11.34 1.26
C GLY A 258 -11.52 10.32 0.19
N VAL A 259 -11.87 9.12 0.61
CA VAL A 259 -12.51 8.09 -0.21
C VAL A 259 -13.78 7.64 0.52
N ILE A 260 -14.90 7.64 -0.19
CA ILE A 260 -16.19 7.11 0.26
C ILE A 260 -16.51 5.93 -0.65
N PHE A 261 -16.55 4.75 -0.07
CA PHE A 261 -16.96 3.51 -0.73
C PHE A 261 -18.39 3.19 -0.32
N ALA A 262 -19.24 2.84 -1.28
CA ALA A 262 -20.56 2.33 -1.01
C ALA A 262 -20.84 1.09 -1.85
N ALA A 263 -21.54 0.10 -1.29
CA ALA A 263 -21.91 -1.12 -1.98
C ALA A 263 -23.19 -1.73 -1.41
N ASN A 264 -23.93 -2.45 -2.26
CA ASN A 264 -25.18 -3.12 -1.88
C ASN A 264 -26.16 -2.22 -1.10
N LEU A 265 -26.27 -0.95 -1.47
CA LEU A 265 -27.26 -0.04 -0.88
C LEU A 265 -28.67 -0.44 -1.34
N THR A 266 -29.61 -0.53 -0.41
CA THR A 266 -31.02 -0.81 -0.73
C THR A 266 -31.86 0.47 -0.84
N ARG A 267 -31.34 1.59 -0.30
CA ARG A 267 -31.96 2.91 -0.30
C ARG A 267 -30.91 4.02 -0.34
N ASN A 268 -31.31 5.19 -0.80
CA ASN A 268 -30.43 6.35 -0.83
C ASN A 268 -29.90 6.69 0.57
N TYR A 269 -28.63 7.10 0.64
CA TYR A 269 -27.98 7.45 1.89
C TYR A 269 -27.35 8.85 1.81
N SER A 270 -27.70 9.69 2.79
CA SER A 270 -27.19 11.06 2.90
C SER A 270 -26.00 11.10 3.85
N ILE A 271 -24.81 11.36 3.28
CA ILE A 271 -23.54 11.47 4.01
C ILE A 271 -23.15 12.94 4.21
N THR A 272 -22.63 13.26 5.40
CA THR A 272 -22.00 14.55 5.73
C THR A 272 -20.53 14.33 6.08
N ALA A 273 -19.73 15.40 6.12
CA ALA A 273 -18.32 15.29 6.54
C ALA A 273 -18.16 14.69 7.95
N GLN A 274 -19.12 14.95 8.85
CA GLN A 274 -19.17 14.36 10.18
C GLN A 274 -19.44 12.84 10.12
N LYS A 275 -20.48 12.42 9.38
CA LYS A 275 -20.83 11.00 9.22
C LYS A 275 -19.73 10.19 8.51
N ALA A 276 -19.02 10.82 7.57
CA ALA A 276 -17.85 10.25 6.93
C ALA A 276 -16.63 10.10 7.88
N GLY A 277 -16.70 10.69 9.08
CA GLY A 277 -15.59 10.73 10.02
C GLY A 277 -14.44 11.65 9.61
N PHE A 278 -14.67 12.56 8.65
CA PHE A 278 -13.65 13.49 8.14
C PHE A 278 -13.40 14.67 9.09
N LEU A 279 -14.33 14.96 10.00
CA LEU A 279 -14.17 15.96 11.05
C LEU A 279 -13.59 15.39 12.36
N SER A 280 -13.13 14.14 12.35
CA SER A 280 -12.51 13.54 13.53
C SER A 280 -11.25 14.31 13.94
N PRO A 281 -11.01 14.55 15.25
CA PRO A 281 -9.77 15.19 15.71
C PRO A 281 -8.51 14.35 15.44
N LEU A 282 -8.67 13.06 15.11
CA LEU A 282 -7.58 12.17 14.73
C LEU A 282 -7.35 12.15 13.21
N ALA A 283 -8.23 12.78 12.42
CA ALA A 283 -8.09 12.89 10.97
C ALA A 283 -7.19 14.10 10.59
N PRO A 284 -6.65 14.12 9.37
CA PRO A 284 -6.06 15.34 8.80
C PRO A 284 -7.09 16.49 8.78
N THR A 285 -6.62 17.71 8.61
CA THR A 285 -7.48 18.89 8.53
C THR A 285 -8.44 18.78 7.36
N PHE A 286 -9.73 18.76 7.67
CA PHE A 286 -10.79 18.92 6.69
C PHE A 286 -10.89 20.38 6.26
N LYS A 287 -10.81 20.63 4.96
CA LYS A 287 -11.04 21.94 4.34
C LYS A 287 -12.11 21.77 3.29
N ALA A 288 -13.08 22.68 3.23
CA ALA A 288 -14.14 22.65 2.21
C ALA A 288 -13.57 22.41 0.80
N GLY A 289 -14.31 21.63 0.01
CA GLY A 289 -13.84 21.15 -1.27
C GLY A 289 -14.97 20.51 -2.06
N HIS A 290 -14.66 19.42 -2.75
CA HIS A 290 -15.62 18.75 -3.62
C HIS A 290 -15.60 17.25 -3.43
N VAL A 291 -16.78 16.64 -3.52
CA VAL A 291 -16.97 15.20 -3.71
C VAL A 291 -17.26 14.94 -5.17
N PHE A 292 -16.69 13.88 -5.73
CA PHE A 292 -16.89 13.46 -7.12
C PHE A 292 -16.81 11.94 -7.22
N ARG A 293 -17.52 11.38 -8.18
CA ARG A 293 -17.50 9.95 -8.50
C ARG A 293 -16.21 9.57 -9.20
N ALA A 294 -15.73 8.35 -8.94
CA ALA A 294 -14.54 7.80 -9.57
C ALA A 294 -14.70 7.57 -11.08
N ASP A 295 -15.91 7.30 -11.54
CA ASP A 295 -16.27 7.02 -12.94
C ASP A 295 -16.76 8.25 -13.72
N ASP A 296 -17.08 9.36 -13.03
CA ASP A 296 -17.50 10.63 -13.62
C ASP A 296 -16.87 11.84 -12.89
N PRO A 297 -15.53 12.02 -12.97
CA PRO A 297 -14.81 13.03 -12.20
C PRO A 297 -15.03 14.48 -12.68
N GLU A 298 -15.74 14.69 -13.79
CA GLU A 298 -16.10 16.03 -14.30
C GLU A 298 -17.58 16.34 -14.08
N GLY A 299 -18.48 15.41 -14.40
CA GLY A 299 -19.93 15.64 -14.35
C GLY A 299 -20.54 15.57 -12.94
N SER A 300 -19.89 14.86 -12.01
CA SER A 300 -20.43 14.62 -10.67
C SER A 300 -19.85 15.49 -9.55
N VAL A 301 -19.02 16.48 -9.91
CA VAL A 301 -18.32 17.35 -8.95
C VAL A 301 -19.34 18.18 -8.16
N THR A 302 -19.42 17.92 -6.86
CA THR A 302 -20.39 18.56 -5.97
C THR A 302 -19.65 19.24 -4.81
N PRO A 303 -19.92 20.52 -4.49
CA PRO A 303 -19.37 21.17 -3.31
C PRO A 303 -19.65 20.37 -2.03
N PHE A 304 -18.64 20.29 -1.16
CA PHE A 304 -18.73 19.55 0.09
C PHE A 304 -17.92 20.24 1.19
N ASP A 305 -18.64 20.80 2.16
CA ASP A 305 -18.10 21.45 3.35
C ASP A 305 -18.61 20.76 4.64
N ASN A 306 -18.45 21.42 5.79
CA ASN A 306 -18.84 20.88 7.10
C ASN A 306 -20.37 20.88 7.34
N THR A 307 -21.15 21.54 6.48
CA THR A 307 -22.62 21.64 6.54
C THR A 307 -23.31 20.92 5.38
N SER A 308 -22.55 20.63 4.34
CA SER A 308 -23.03 19.97 3.13
C SER A 308 -23.51 18.55 3.40
N THR A 309 -24.53 18.16 2.65
CA THR A 309 -25.01 16.79 2.57
C THR A 309 -24.84 16.29 1.15
N PHE A 310 -24.23 15.13 0.99
CA PHE A 310 -24.09 14.44 -0.29
C PHE A 310 -24.95 13.18 -0.28
N THR A 311 -25.76 12.98 -1.31
CA THR A 311 -26.65 11.82 -1.41
C THR A 311 -26.01 10.75 -2.29
N ILE A 312 -25.80 9.57 -1.73
CA ILE A 312 -25.45 8.37 -2.48
C ILE A 312 -26.75 7.74 -2.97
N ASP A 313 -26.96 7.76 -4.29
CA ASP A 313 -28.12 7.14 -4.93
C ASP A 313 -27.92 5.63 -5.04
N ALA A 314 -28.78 4.85 -4.37
CA ALA A 314 -28.72 3.40 -4.39
C ALA A 314 -28.98 2.81 -5.79
N ASN A 315 -29.80 3.47 -6.60
CA ASN A 315 -30.10 3.02 -7.97
C ASN A 315 -28.99 3.35 -8.96
N ASN A 316 -28.01 4.17 -8.55
CA ASN A 316 -26.88 4.59 -9.37
C ASN A 316 -25.54 4.30 -8.67
N CYS A 317 -25.49 3.22 -7.87
CA CYS A 317 -24.27 2.77 -7.19
C CYS A 317 -23.73 1.51 -7.86
N GLU A 318 -23.19 1.68 -9.06
CA GLU A 318 -22.59 0.62 -9.87
C GLU A 318 -21.22 1.06 -10.41
N THR A 319 -20.29 0.12 -10.57
CA THR A 319 -18.98 0.32 -11.21
C THR A 319 -18.65 -0.94 -11.99
N ASN A 320 -18.45 -0.81 -13.31
CA ASN A 320 -18.15 -1.94 -14.21
C ASN A 320 -19.16 -3.11 -14.14
N GLY A 321 -20.45 -2.86 -13.96
CA GLY A 321 -21.44 -3.95 -13.83
C GLY A 321 -21.58 -4.52 -12.42
N GLU A 322 -20.80 -4.05 -11.46
CA GLU A 322 -20.77 -4.58 -10.08
C GLU A 322 -21.41 -3.60 -9.09
N PRO A 323 -22.06 -4.09 -8.01
CA PRO A 323 -22.97 -3.31 -7.16
C PRO A 323 -22.24 -2.45 -6.12
N PHE A 324 -21.31 -1.61 -6.57
CA PHE A 324 -20.58 -0.67 -5.73
C PHE A 324 -20.26 0.63 -6.48
N CYS A 325 -20.00 1.68 -5.72
CA CYS A 325 -19.56 2.96 -6.23
C CYS A 325 -18.48 3.55 -5.33
N LEU A 326 -17.59 4.31 -5.96
CA LEU A 326 -16.50 5.03 -5.30
C LEU A 326 -16.66 6.52 -5.53
N PHE A 327 -16.56 7.28 -4.45
CA PHE A 327 -16.47 8.72 -4.49
C PHE A 327 -15.18 9.16 -3.82
N TYR A 328 -14.61 10.23 -4.34
CA TYR A 328 -13.42 10.86 -3.78
C TYR A 328 -13.78 12.25 -3.30
N PHE A 329 -13.11 12.67 -2.23
CA PHE A 329 -13.19 14.02 -1.71
C PHE A 329 -11.83 14.69 -1.83
N SER A 330 -11.79 15.92 -2.32
CA SER A 330 -10.57 16.72 -2.39
C SER A 330 -10.82 18.17 -1.97
N PRO A 331 -9.93 18.77 -1.16
CA PRO A 331 -10.08 20.14 -0.70
C PRO A 331 -9.92 21.12 -1.88
N GLU A 332 -10.67 22.22 -1.85
CA GLU A 332 -10.44 23.33 -2.77
C GLU A 332 -9.23 24.14 -2.29
N LEU A 333 -8.22 24.23 -3.15
CA LEU A 333 -7.01 25.00 -2.95
C LEU A 333 -7.14 26.32 -3.70
N GLU A 334 -6.74 27.41 -3.03
CA GLU A 334 -6.68 28.71 -3.67
C GLU A 334 -5.23 29.00 -4.02
N PHE A 335 -5.00 29.41 -5.26
CA PHE A 335 -3.72 29.92 -5.72
C PHE A 335 -3.92 31.23 -6.47
N LYS A 336 -3.49 32.34 -5.87
CA LYS A 336 -3.78 33.70 -6.35
C LYS A 336 -5.31 33.86 -6.51
N THR A 337 -5.79 34.06 -7.73
CA THR A 337 -7.22 34.22 -8.07
C THR A 337 -7.86 32.92 -8.57
N HIS A 338 -7.12 31.81 -8.59
CA HIS A 338 -7.56 30.55 -9.20
C HIS A 338 -7.94 29.53 -8.13
N LYS A 339 -8.99 28.78 -8.42
CA LYS A 339 -9.45 27.64 -7.63
C LYS A 339 -8.93 26.36 -8.24
N VAL A 340 -8.36 25.49 -7.41
CA VAL A 340 -7.81 24.22 -7.83
C VAL A 340 -8.29 23.09 -6.94
N VAL A 341 -8.73 21.99 -7.55
CA VAL A 341 -9.05 20.74 -6.84
C VAL A 341 -8.19 19.63 -7.41
N LEU A 342 -7.28 19.08 -6.62
CA LEU A 342 -6.40 17.99 -7.07
C LEU A 342 -7.17 16.67 -6.97
N LEU A 343 -7.50 16.05 -8.11
CA LEU A 343 -8.29 14.80 -8.14
C LEU A 343 -7.41 13.55 -8.01
N GLY A 344 -6.15 13.63 -8.45
CA GLY A 344 -5.16 12.57 -8.29
C GLY A 344 -4.92 11.73 -9.54
N ASP A 345 -4.21 10.61 -9.36
CA ASP A 345 -4.04 9.58 -10.39
C ASP A 345 -5.31 8.71 -10.45
N LEU A 346 -6.30 9.14 -11.25
CA LEU A 346 -7.61 8.49 -11.33
C LEU A 346 -7.59 7.09 -11.96
N ASP A 347 -6.44 6.66 -12.50
CA ASP A 347 -6.24 5.28 -12.94
C ASP A 347 -6.12 4.30 -11.76
N LYS A 348 -5.94 4.83 -10.55
CA LYS A 348 -5.73 4.06 -9.33
C LYS A 348 -6.96 4.11 -8.42
N TRP A 349 -7.14 3.07 -7.60
CA TRP A 349 -8.21 3.03 -6.58
C TRP A 349 -8.02 4.05 -5.47
N VAL A 350 -6.81 4.55 -5.28
CA VAL A 350 -6.45 5.56 -4.27
C VAL A 350 -5.69 6.68 -4.99
N PRO A 351 -6.39 7.60 -5.67
CA PRO A 351 -5.76 8.57 -6.57
C PRO A 351 -4.74 9.48 -5.91
N MET A 352 -4.96 9.77 -4.62
CA MET A 352 -4.10 10.61 -3.80
C MET A 352 -3.30 9.77 -2.80
N SER A 353 -2.92 8.53 -3.10
CA SER A 353 -2.06 7.74 -2.20
C SER A 353 -0.76 8.48 -1.90
N GLU A 354 -0.35 8.53 -0.63
CA GLU A 354 0.94 9.12 -0.19
C GLU A 354 2.17 8.41 -0.77
N GLN A 355 2.01 7.20 -1.31
CA GLN A 355 3.07 6.48 -2.00
C GLN A 355 3.21 6.90 -3.47
N ARG A 356 2.14 7.45 -4.05
CA ARG A 356 2.08 7.91 -5.44
C ARG A 356 2.30 9.40 -5.51
N VAL A 357 1.47 10.18 -4.84
CA VAL A 357 1.63 11.63 -4.71
C VAL A 357 2.58 11.86 -3.54
N VAL A 358 3.79 12.35 -3.82
CA VAL A 358 4.82 12.46 -2.77
C VAL A 358 5.07 13.90 -2.34
N GLN A 359 4.69 14.87 -3.16
CA GLN A 359 4.85 16.29 -2.83
C GLN A 359 3.86 17.18 -3.59
N ILE A 360 3.26 18.14 -2.88
CA ILE A 360 2.49 19.24 -3.46
C ILE A 360 3.28 20.53 -3.24
N TRP A 361 3.85 21.05 -4.32
CA TRP A 361 4.64 22.28 -4.30
C TRP A 361 3.73 23.48 -4.35
N ARG A 362 3.89 24.43 -3.42
CA ARG A 362 3.23 25.75 -3.48
C ARG A 362 4.29 26.82 -3.35
N THR A 363 4.47 27.59 -4.42
CA THR A 363 5.47 28.66 -4.51
C THR A 363 4.80 29.95 -4.97
N ALA A 364 5.48 31.10 -4.89
CA ALA A 364 4.95 32.35 -5.43
C ALA A 364 4.71 32.28 -6.96
N ALA A 365 5.51 31.47 -7.66
CA ALA A 365 5.44 31.28 -9.11
C ALA A 365 4.27 30.37 -9.51
N GLY A 366 4.02 29.30 -8.76
CA GLY A 366 3.00 28.32 -9.09
C GLY A 366 2.84 27.18 -8.09
N MET A 367 1.89 26.30 -8.41
CA MET A 367 1.67 25.01 -7.80
C MET A 367 2.06 23.88 -8.75
N ALA A 368 2.63 22.81 -8.19
CA ALA A 368 2.94 21.58 -8.91
C ALA A 368 2.76 20.37 -8.00
N VAL A 369 2.62 19.18 -8.58
CA VAL A 369 2.48 17.92 -7.83
C VAL A 369 3.48 16.91 -8.36
N SER A 370 4.33 16.37 -7.49
CA SER A 370 5.28 15.32 -7.84
C SER A 370 4.70 13.96 -7.49
N LEU A 371 4.72 13.08 -8.48
CA LEU A 371 4.31 11.70 -8.39
C LEU A 371 5.53 10.77 -8.52
N LEU A 372 5.50 9.67 -7.77
CA LEU A 372 6.45 8.58 -7.84
C LEU A 372 5.86 7.41 -8.63
N GLY A 373 6.63 6.89 -9.57
CA GLY A 373 6.34 5.70 -10.37
C GLY A 373 7.61 4.94 -10.71
N GLN A 374 7.48 3.99 -11.63
CA GLN A 374 8.64 3.31 -12.21
C GLN A 374 9.26 4.18 -13.32
N HIS A 375 10.58 4.11 -13.51
CA HIS A 375 11.22 4.73 -14.68
C HIS A 375 10.54 4.28 -15.99
N GLY A 376 10.11 5.26 -16.80
CA GLY A 376 9.40 5.02 -18.05
C GLY A 376 7.89 4.78 -17.90
N GLU A 377 7.35 4.79 -16.67
CA GLU A 377 5.91 4.72 -16.44
C GLU A 377 5.23 6.01 -16.92
N THR A 378 4.22 5.88 -17.78
CA THR A 378 3.34 6.99 -18.15
C THR A 378 2.28 7.18 -17.09
N ILE A 379 2.29 8.35 -16.44
CA ILE A 379 1.40 8.70 -15.34
C ILE A 379 0.44 9.79 -15.81
N ARG A 380 -0.84 9.65 -15.46
CA ARG A 380 -1.84 10.70 -15.62
C ARG A 380 -2.20 11.29 -14.27
N PHE A 381 -2.37 12.60 -14.22
CA PHE A 381 -2.78 13.28 -13.00
C PHE A 381 -3.88 14.27 -13.30
N SER A 382 -5.04 14.09 -12.67
CA SER A 382 -6.22 14.90 -12.90
C SER A 382 -6.38 16.00 -11.85
N PHE A 383 -6.78 17.18 -12.27
CA PHE A 383 -7.18 18.29 -11.40
C PHE A 383 -8.24 19.16 -12.06
N LEU A 384 -9.07 19.81 -11.25
CA LEU A 384 -9.95 20.89 -11.70
C LEU A 384 -9.22 22.22 -11.56
N TYR A 385 -9.21 23.03 -12.63
CA TYR A 385 -8.69 24.38 -12.63
C TYR A 385 -9.82 25.35 -12.99
N ASN A 386 -10.23 26.19 -12.04
CA ASN A 386 -11.42 27.03 -12.15
C ASN A 386 -12.67 26.25 -12.63
N GLY A 387 -12.84 25.03 -12.12
CA GLY A 387 -13.96 24.14 -12.46
C GLY A 387 -13.79 23.34 -13.76
N LYS A 388 -12.74 23.56 -14.55
CA LYS A 388 -12.47 22.78 -15.77
C LYS A 388 -11.55 21.60 -15.46
N LEU A 389 -11.91 20.40 -15.90
CA LEU A 389 -11.04 19.21 -15.77
C LEU A 389 -9.82 19.31 -16.69
N VAL A 390 -8.65 19.02 -16.12
CA VAL A 390 -7.37 18.91 -16.83
C VAL A 390 -6.70 17.61 -16.39
N THR A 391 -6.27 16.79 -17.36
CA THR A 391 -5.60 15.50 -17.11
C THR A 391 -4.35 15.38 -17.99
N PRO A 392 -3.26 16.09 -17.65
CA PRO A 392 -1.97 15.88 -18.30
C PRO A 392 -1.44 14.47 -18.08
N SER A 393 -0.53 14.07 -18.96
CA SER A 393 0.22 12.82 -18.90
C SER A 393 1.71 13.12 -18.96
N LEU A 394 2.51 12.51 -18.07
CA LEU A 394 3.97 12.63 -18.05
C LEU A 394 4.60 11.27 -17.86
N THR A 395 5.74 11.04 -18.51
CA THR A 395 6.57 9.86 -18.29
C THR A 395 7.49 10.09 -17.10
N ALA A 396 7.49 9.16 -16.16
CA ALA A 396 8.38 9.18 -15.02
C ALA A 396 9.85 9.06 -15.47
N ASP A 397 10.69 9.98 -14.97
CA ASP A 397 12.09 10.10 -15.36
C ASP A 397 12.94 8.91 -14.85
N HIS A 398 14.27 8.98 -15.05
CA HIS A 398 15.22 7.94 -14.61
C HIS A 398 15.20 7.67 -13.10
N LEU A 399 14.57 8.52 -12.29
CA LEU A 399 14.39 8.37 -10.85
C LEU A 399 12.97 7.92 -10.49
N GLY A 400 12.09 7.75 -11.48
CA GLY A 400 10.68 7.45 -11.27
C GLY A 400 9.83 8.68 -10.95
N CYS A 401 10.33 9.90 -11.16
CA CYS A 401 9.61 11.13 -10.82
C CYS A 401 8.84 11.70 -12.02
N ALA A 402 7.57 12.03 -11.82
CA ALA A 402 6.76 12.84 -12.74
C ALA A 402 6.21 14.06 -11.99
N THR A 403 6.58 15.27 -12.38
CA THR A 403 6.12 16.50 -11.71
C THR A 403 5.18 17.29 -12.61
N PHE A 404 3.91 17.30 -12.23
CA PHE A 404 2.82 17.96 -12.96
C PHE A 404 2.67 19.39 -12.46
N PRO A 405 2.97 20.41 -13.28
CA PRO A 405 2.58 21.76 -12.96
C PRO A 405 1.06 21.90 -13.00
N VAL A 406 0.51 22.53 -11.97
CA VAL A 406 -0.93 22.74 -11.80
C VAL A 406 -1.31 24.20 -12.06
N THR A 407 -0.32 25.08 -12.25
CA THR A 407 -0.53 26.49 -12.56
C THR A 407 0.60 26.98 -13.47
N VAL A 408 0.31 27.44 -14.67
CA VAL A 408 0.89 28.68 -15.20
C VAL A 408 0.07 29.14 -16.39
N ASP A 409 -0.05 30.47 -16.51
CA ASP A 409 -0.21 31.21 -17.76
C ASP A 409 0.32 30.42 -18.96
N GLN A 410 -0.53 30.12 -19.95
CA GLN A 410 -0.39 29.01 -20.90
C GLN A 410 0.84 29.04 -21.84
N SER A 411 1.72 30.02 -21.70
CA SER A 411 2.93 30.19 -22.51
C SER A 411 3.90 29.00 -22.50
N TRP A 412 3.95 28.21 -21.41
CA TRP A 412 4.86 27.05 -21.29
C TRP A 412 4.28 25.72 -21.83
N LEU A 413 2.97 25.66 -22.10
CA LEU A 413 2.34 24.42 -22.59
C LEU A 413 2.69 24.12 -24.06
N PHE A 414 3.13 25.14 -24.80
CA PHE A 414 3.49 25.02 -26.21
C PHE A 414 4.90 24.45 -26.42
N ASP A 415 5.85 24.71 -25.51
CA ASP A 415 7.23 24.21 -25.64
C ASP A 415 7.32 22.68 -25.43
N MET A 416 6.41 22.09 -24.66
CA MET A 416 6.39 20.64 -24.42
C MET A 416 5.78 19.82 -25.58
N LEU A 417 5.09 20.46 -26.53
CA LEU A 417 4.49 19.79 -27.68
C LEU A 417 5.35 19.84 -28.95
N GLU A 418 6.39 20.68 -28.99
CA GLU A 418 7.27 20.82 -30.17
C GLU A 418 8.58 20.00 -30.10
N GLU A 419 9.07 19.60 -28.91
CA GLU A 419 10.33 18.86 -28.82
C GLU A 419 10.26 17.39 -29.30
N ASP A 420 9.07 16.80 -29.42
CA ASP A 420 8.89 15.41 -29.88
C ASP A 420 8.83 15.26 -31.43
N PHE A 421 8.78 16.36 -32.20
CA PHE A 421 8.73 16.30 -33.67
C PHE A 421 10.05 16.60 -34.39
N ALA A 422 11.09 17.07 -33.69
CA ALA A 422 12.31 17.59 -34.33
C ALA A 422 13.50 16.60 -34.38
N SER A 423 13.34 15.33 -33.99
CA SER A 423 14.44 14.35 -33.99
C SER A 423 14.15 13.05 -34.74
N ASN A 424 13.54 13.11 -35.94
CA ASN A 424 13.56 11.93 -36.82
C ASN A 424 13.40 12.23 -38.31
N THR A 425 14.36 12.97 -38.88
CA THR A 425 14.54 13.01 -40.34
C THR A 425 16.01 13.24 -40.71
N THR A 426 16.78 12.15 -40.78
CA THR A 426 17.80 12.03 -41.82
C THR A 426 18.02 10.57 -42.19
N SER A 427 17.65 10.25 -43.42
CA SER A 427 17.93 8.99 -44.10
C SER A 427 19.42 8.91 -44.48
N THR A 428 19.99 7.70 -44.45
CA THR A 428 20.88 7.26 -45.54
C THR A 428 20.83 5.75 -45.69
N THR A 429 20.85 5.34 -46.95
CA THR A 429 20.51 4.03 -47.49
C THR A 429 21.74 3.17 -47.77
N LYS A 430 21.47 1.85 -47.88
CA LYS A 430 22.25 0.76 -48.54
C LYS A 430 23.44 0.15 -47.76
N SER A 431 23.34 -1.14 -47.44
CA SER A 431 23.82 -2.21 -48.34
C SER A 431 23.76 -3.58 -47.66
N THR A 432 23.10 -4.51 -48.33
CA THR A 432 23.11 -5.97 -48.13
C THR A 432 24.51 -6.57 -48.26
N THR A 433 24.88 -7.50 -47.35
CA THR A 433 25.61 -8.75 -47.66
C THR A 433 25.69 -9.66 -46.43
N LYS A 434 25.19 -10.89 -46.56
CA LYS A 434 25.60 -12.09 -45.79
C LYS A 434 26.92 -12.60 -46.43
N PRO A 435 27.82 -13.30 -45.71
CA PRO A 435 27.66 -14.76 -45.63
C PRO A 435 28.30 -15.50 -44.42
N THR A 436 27.83 -16.75 -44.23
CA THR A 436 28.50 -17.99 -43.76
C THR A 436 29.36 -18.08 -42.48
N THR A 437 28.86 -18.92 -41.57
CA THR A 437 29.51 -20.05 -40.86
C THR A 437 31.05 -20.16 -40.82
N SER A 438 31.60 -20.28 -39.61
CA SER A 438 32.57 -21.34 -39.29
C SER A 438 32.59 -21.68 -37.79
N THR A 439 32.63 -22.98 -37.54
CA THR A 439 32.86 -23.68 -36.27
C THR A 439 34.34 -23.61 -35.89
N SER A 440 34.67 -23.39 -34.62
CA SER A 440 35.85 -24.03 -34.03
C SER A 440 35.74 -24.18 -32.51
N THR A 441 36.06 -25.39 -32.09
CA THR A 441 36.20 -25.92 -30.73
C THR A 441 37.53 -25.49 -30.14
N SER A 442 37.59 -25.09 -28.86
CA SER A 442 38.82 -25.20 -28.06
C SER A 442 38.59 -24.94 -26.56
N THR A 443 38.71 -26.04 -25.81
CA THR A 443 39.52 -26.22 -24.59
C THR A 443 39.20 -25.45 -23.30
N LYS A 444 38.77 -26.24 -22.30
CA LYS A 444 38.79 -25.98 -20.86
C LYS A 444 40.17 -25.51 -20.37
N THR A 445 40.20 -24.45 -19.56
CA THR A 445 41.21 -24.30 -18.50
C THR A 445 40.54 -23.77 -17.25
N THR A 446 40.64 -24.55 -16.18
CA THR A 446 40.11 -24.29 -14.84
C THR A 446 40.97 -23.23 -14.15
N THR A 447 40.38 -22.10 -13.76
CA THR A 447 41.03 -21.17 -12.81
C THR A 447 40.03 -20.76 -11.74
N THR A 448 40.29 -21.22 -10.52
CA THR A 448 39.62 -20.89 -9.27
C THR A 448 39.77 -19.40 -9.00
N THR A 449 38.65 -18.65 -8.98
CA THR A 449 38.63 -17.29 -8.45
C THR A 449 37.43 -17.13 -7.53
N THR A 450 37.72 -16.78 -6.29
CA THR A 450 36.81 -16.51 -5.19
C THR A 450 36.00 -15.25 -5.50
N THR A 451 34.73 -15.39 -5.88
CA THR A 451 33.84 -14.23 -6.10
C THR A 451 32.97 -14.01 -4.87
N ALA A 452 33.34 -13.01 -4.07
CA ALA A 452 32.43 -12.38 -3.13
C ALA A 452 31.19 -11.89 -3.92
N ARG A 453 30.02 -12.36 -3.51
CA ARG A 453 28.74 -12.04 -4.17
C ARG A 453 28.32 -10.63 -3.74
N THR A 454 28.77 -9.64 -4.50
CA THR A 454 28.29 -8.27 -4.42
C THR A 454 26.82 -8.24 -4.81
N THR A 455 25.99 -7.75 -3.90
CA THR A 455 24.60 -7.39 -4.13
C THR A 455 24.50 -6.42 -5.31
N LEU A 456 23.88 -6.84 -6.41
CA LEU A 456 23.43 -5.94 -7.48
C LEU A 456 22.17 -5.19 -7.01
N ARG A 457 22.37 -4.14 -6.22
CA ARG A 457 21.64 -2.89 -6.45
C ARG A 457 22.65 -1.92 -7.07
N PRO A 458 22.32 -1.21 -8.17
CA PRO A 458 23.07 -0.02 -8.50
C PRO A 458 23.04 0.89 -7.27
N LYS A 459 24.21 1.34 -6.80
CA LYS A 459 24.29 2.49 -5.88
C LYS A 459 23.78 3.71 -6.66
N VAL A 460 22.48 3.96 -6.61
CA VAL A 460 21.91 5.28 -6.91
C VAL A 460 22.42 6.20 -5.79
N PRO A 461 22.99 7.38 -6.08
CA PRO A 461 23.33 8.34 -5.04
C PRO A 461 22.08 8.65 -4.21
N ASP A 462 22.19 8.66 -2.88
CA ASP A 462 21.10 8.93 -1.92
C ASP A 462 20.46 10.34 -2.04
N ASN A 463 20.66 11.06 -3.15
CA ASN A 463 20.42 12.51 -3.25
C ASN A 463 19.52 12.94 -4.42
N TYR A 464 18.52 12.16 -4.85
CA TYR A 464 17.39 12.72 -5.61
C TYR A 464 16.09 11.95 -5.34
N ASP A 465 15.45 12.28 -4.22
CA ASP A 465 14.06 11.92 -3.92
C ASP A 465 13.13 12.91 -4.65
N CYS A 466 12.05 12.44 -5.28
CA CYS A 466 11.07 13.31 -5.94
C CYS A 466 10.52 14.39 -4.98
N ARG A 467 10.53 14.13 -3.66
CA ARG A 467 10.17 15.10 -2.61
C ARG A 467 11.07 16.32 -2.54
N PHE A 468 12.31 16.22 -3.03
CA PHE A 468 13.30 17.29 -3.02
C PHE A 468 13.64 17.82 -4.41
N LYS A 469 12.95 17.36 -5.46
CA LYS A 469 13.12 17.87 -6.83
C LYS A 469 12.06 18.95 -7.08
N PRO A 470 12.36 20.25 -6.85
CA PRO A 470 11.39 21.31 -7.05
C PRO A 470 11.01 21.42 -8.53
N PRO A 471 9.81 21.95 -8.84
CA PRO A 471 9.37 22.09 -10.22
C PRO A 471 10.28 23.05 -11.00
N PRO A 472 10.40 22.90 -12.32
CA PRO A 472 11.32 23.67 -13.17
C PRO A 472 11.10 25.19 -13.14
N PHE A 473 9.93 25.65 -12.66
CA PHE A 473 9.62 27.08 -12.51
C PHE A 473 10.09 27.69 -11.18
N THR A 474 10.79 26.93 -10.33
CA THR A 474 11.51 27.49 -9.18
C THR A 474 12.82 28.10 -9.67
N THR A 475 12.95 29.42 -9.59
CA THR A 475 14.25 30.05 -9.83
C THR A 475 15.27 29.44 -8.87
N PRO A 476 16.47 29.06 -9.34
CA PRO A 476 17.52 28.61 -8.44
C PRO A 476 17.80 29.73 -7.43
N ALA A 477 17.86 29.38 -6.15
CA ALA A 477 18.36 30.30 -5.13
C ALA A 477 19.72 30.86 -5.61
N PRO A 478 19.98 32.17 -5.48
CA PRO A 478 21.23 32.75 -5.96
C PRO A 478 22.40 31.99 -5.33
N SER A 479 23.31 31.48 -6.18
CA SER A 479 24.53 30.82 -5.72
C SER A 479 25.26 31.80 -4.82
N THR A 480 25.39 31.44 -3.54
CA THR A 480 26.35 32.12 -2.67
C THR A 480 27.71 31.54 -2.99
N ASP A 481 28.28 31.96 -4.11
CA ASP A 481 29.71 31.86 -4.36
C ASP A 481 30.41 32.78 -3.36
N ILE A 482 30.71 32.24 -2.18
CA ILE A 482 31.65 32.85 -1.25
C ILE A 482 33.04 32.57 -1.82
N PRO A 483 33.83 33.59 -2.19
CA PRO A 483 35.20 33.37 -2.63
C PRO A 483 36.02 32.85 -1.45
N VAL A 484 36.59 31.66 -1.59
CA VAL A 484 37.57 31.13 -0.65
C VAL A 484 38.81 32.03 -0.68
N ARG A 485 38.93 32.91 0.30
CA ARG A 485 40.13 33.69 0.54
C ARG A 485 41.03 32.93 1.51
N SER A 486 42.23 32.59 1.04
CA SER A 486 43.29 31.95 1.81
C SER A 486 43.78 32.85 2.95
N THR A 487 43.75 32.38 4.19
CA THR A 487 44.59 32.92 5.26
C THR A 487 45.08 31.81 6.18
N THR A 488 46.40 31.69 6.26
CA THR A 488 47.16 30.98 7.29
C THR A 488 46.91 31.54 8.70
N PRO A 489 47.15 30.74 9.77
CA PRO A 489 46.65 31.02 11.10
C PRO A 489 47.56 31.94 11.92
N ARG A 490 46.98 32.81 12.75
CA ARG A 490 47.64 33.36 13.95
C ARG A 490 46.74 33.18 15.17
N ASN A 491 47.40 32.69 16.21
CA ASN A 491 46.91 32.39 17.55
C ASN A 491 46.33 33.63 18.27
N GLY A 492 45.37 33.40 19.16
CA GLY A 492 44.91 34.36 20.16
C GLY A 492 43.68 33.85 20.90
N ALA A 493 43.85 33.51 22.16
CA ALA A 493 42.86 32.89 23.04
C ALA A 493 41.71 33.83 23.46
N VAL A 494 40.57 33.25 23.86
CA VAL A 494 40.05 33.22 25.25
C VAL A 494 38.54 32.87 25.26
N ALA A 495 38.25 31.76 25.96
CA ALA A 495 37.07 31.38 26.76
C ALA A 495 35.67 32.04 26.54
N ARG A 496 34.62 31.20 26.47
CA ARG A 496 33.77 30.83 27.63
C ARG A 496 32.65 29.83 27.27
N ASP A 497 32.52 28.86 28.18
CA ASP A 497 31.33 28.15 28.67
C ASP A 497 30.44 27.32 27.72
N LEU A 498 30.74 26.01 27.72
CA LEU A 498 29.77 24.93 27.66
C LEU A 498 29.16 24.72 29.07
N ALA A 499 27.87 24.98 29.23
CA ALA A 499 27.06 24.40 30.30
C ALA A 499 25.56 24.42 29.95
N SER A 500 24.88 23.32 30.28
CA SER A 500 23.41 23.11 30.34
C SER A 500 22.70 22.99 28.98
N MET A 501 21.74 22.09 28.75
CA MET A 501 20.97 21.25 29.65
C MET A 501 20.29 20.14 28.82
N LEU A 502 20.52 18.87 29.17
CA LEU A 502 19.52 17.82 28.98
C LEU A 502 18.32 18.15 29.88
N ARG A 503 17.10 18.13 29.34
CA ARG A 503 15.88 18.00 30.15
C ARG A 503 14.99 16.90 29.59
N VAL A 504 15.03 15.79 30.32
CA VAL A 504 14.00 14.76 30.44
C VAL A 504 12.71 15.39 30.97
N TRP A 505 11.55 15.00 30.44
CA TRP A 505 10.26 15.17 31.10
C TRP A 505 9.61 13.79 31.26
N ALA A 506 9.48 13.38 32.53
CA ALA A 506 8.65 12.30 33.01
C ALA A 506 7.97 12.81 34.28
N PHE A 507 6.64 12.79 34.30
CA PHE A 507 5.73 12.81 35.46
C PHE A 507 4.34 12.49 34.87
N GLY A 508 3.46 11.69 35.45
CA GLY A 508 3.44 11.02 36.73
C GLY A 508 1.99 10.55 36.94
N SER A 509 1.82 9.30 37.34
CA SER A 509 0.57 8.74 37.84
C SER A 509 0.19 9.34 39.20
N LEU A 510 -1.10 9.58 39.44
CA LEU A 510 -1.72 9.50 40.77
C LEU A 510 -3.26 9.50 40.65
N ALA A 511 -3.87 8.57 41.40
CA ALA A 511 -5.30 8.28 41.63
C ALA A 511 -5.92 7.18 40.77
#